data_AF-A0A933A476-F1
#
_entry.id   AF-A0A933A476-F1
#
_cell.length_a   1.000
_cell.length_b   1.000
_cell.length_c   1.000
_cell.angle_alpha   90.00
_cell.angle_beta   90.00
_cell.angle_gamma   90.00
#
_symmetry.space_group_name_H-M   'P 1'
#
loop_
_entity.id
_entity.type
_entity.pdbx_description
1 polymer ?
#
loop_
_entity_poly.entity_id
_entity_poly.type
_entity_poly.pdbx_seq_one_letter_code
_entity_poly.pdbx_strand_id
1 'polypeptide(L)'
;MFENQSPVPPPPPAEDIFEKVEPPSPSPARPLPPPPGSVGLPGLEEKSGVRPRPFIIGGVVLVLLGAVGVGVWYFFLRPSPETRPSPTSAPSLNNVAPPSPPPAPVSVCGNTICESGETPTLCPSDCAPLPPPPADSDNDGLTDTREAELGTNPNLADTDGDGLFDREEVTRYGTDPAKSDTDGDGFPDGTEVQNGYDPNGSGRLLEVPR
;
A
#
# COMPACT_ATOMS: atom_id res chain seq x y z
N MET A 1 -24.77 4.68 50.85
CA MET A 1 -23.85 5.83 50.85
C MET A 1 -23.17 5.84 49.49
N PHE A 2 -23.42 6.84 48.65
CA PHE A 2 -22.75 6.97 47.36
C PHE A 2 -21.60 7.97 47.54
N GLU A 3 -20.38 7.47 47.47
CA GLU A 3 -19.18 8.30 47.52
C GLU A 3 -19.07 9.09 46.22
N ASN A 4 -19.21 10.41 46.34
CA ASN A 4 -19.08 11.38 45.28
C ASN A 4 -17.59 11.56 44.97
N GLN A 5 -17.07 10.79 44.00
CA GLN A 5 -15.70 10.96 43.52
C GLN A 5 -15.67 12.10 42.50
N SER A 6 -15.11 13.24 42.92
CA SER A 6 -14.84 14.39 42.05
C SER A 6 -13.94 13.98 40.89
N PRO A 7 -14.15 14.51 39.68
CA PRO A 7 -13.33 14.19 38.51
C PRO A 7 -11.88 14.66 38.73
N VAL A 8 -10.93 13.79 38.41
CA VAL A 8 -9.50 14.07 38.41
C VAL A 8 -9.21 15.08 37.29
N PRO A 9 -8.49 16.20 37.56
CA PRO A 9 -8.14 17.15 36.51
C PRO A 9 -7.14 16.54 35.50
N PRO A 10 -7.20 16.95 34.22
CA PRO A 10 -6.27 16.45 33.21
C PRO A 10 -4.82 16.85 33.53
N PRO A 11 -3.82 16.04 33.13
CA PRO A 11 -2.41 16.39 33.30
C PRO A 11 -2.05 17.63 32.48
N PRO A 12 -1.08 18.45 32.93
CA PRO A 12 -0.62 19.60 32.17
C PRO A 12 0.03 19.16 30.86
N PRO A 13 0.00 20.00 29.81
CA PRO A 13 0.67 19.71 28.55
C PRO A 13 2.18 19.52 28.77
N ALA A 14 2.78 18.58 28.05
CA ALA A 14 4.22 18.39 28.04
C ALA A 14 4.88 19.65 27.45
N GLU A 15 5.57 20.41 28.30
CA GLU A 15 6.41 21.52 27.88
C GLU A 15 7.58 20.96 27.05
N ASP A 16 7.73 21.48 25.84
CA ASP A 16 8.78 21.13 24.87
C ASP A 16 10.13 21.70 25.37
N ILE A 17 10.83 20.90 26.18
CA ILE A 17 12.20 21.15 26.62
C ILE A 17 13.17 20.31 25.80
N PHE A 18 13.25 20.58 24.50
CA PHE A 18 14.50 20.37 23.77
C PHE A 18 15.14 21.72 23.47
N GLU A 19 16.00 22.10 24.40
CA GLU A 19 16.89 23.23 24.31
C GLU A 19 17.66 23.18 22.99
N LYS A 20 17.46 24.21 22.18
CA LYS A 20 18.17 24.44 20.93
C LYS A 20 19.66 24.64 21.24
N VAL A 21 20.41 23.54 21.29
CA VAL A 21 21.87 23.57 21.31
C VAL A 21 22.33 24.03 19.92
N GLU A 22 22.61 25.32 19.77
CA GLU A 22 23.31 25.82 18.59
C GLU A 22 24.71 25.19 18.52
N PRO A 23 25.12 24.63 17.37
CA PRO A 23 26.46 24.10 17.21
C PRO A 23 27.50 25.24 17.31
N PRO A 24 28.70 24.98 17.86
CA PRO A 24 29.72 26.01 18.00
C PRO A 24 30.16 26.55 16.63
N SER A 25 30.17 27.87 16.53
CA SER A 25 30.60 28.66 15.38
C SER A 25 31.95 28.17 14.82
N PRO A 26 32.11 27.99 13.50
CA PRO A 26 33.37 27.55 12.92
C PRO A 26 34.46 28.63 13.09
N SER A 27 35.57 28.25 13.73
CA SER A 27 36.78 29.06 13.81
C SER A 27 37.31 29.44 12.42
N PRO A 28 37.79 30.68 12.21
CA PRO A 28 38.32 31.10 10.91
C PRO A 28 39.59 30.33 10.56
N ALA A 29 39.55 29.61 9.44
CA ALA A 29 40.70 28.93 8.87
C ALA A 29 41.79 29.94 8.47
N ARG A 30 43.02 29.70 8.94
CA ARG A 30 44.20 30.51 8.63
C ARG A 30 44.63 30.23 7.18
N PRO A 31 44.93 31.25 6.34
CA PRO A 31 45.36 31.03 4.96
C PRO A 31 46.70 30.28 4.89
N LEU A 32 46.75 29.25 4.05
CA LEU A 32 47.98 28.53 3.70
C LEU A 32 48.89 29.41 2.82
N PRO A 33 50.22 29.34 2.97
CA PRO A 33 51.15 30.06 2.10
C PRO A 33 51.17 29.47 0.67
N PRO A 34 51.37 30.29 -0.38
CA PRO A 34 51.44 29.81 -1.76
C PRO A 34 52.74 29.06 -2.04
N PRO A 35 52.73 28.08 -2.95
CA PRO A 35 53.94 27.34 -3.36
C PRO A 35 54.87 28.21 -4.23
N PRO A 36 56.20 27.96 -4.18
CA PRO A 36 57.16 28.72 -4.97
C PRO A 36 57.06 28.40 -6.46
N GLY A 37 57.14 29.46 -7.28
CA GLY A 37 56.99 29.42 -8.72
C GLY A 37 58.07 28.63 -9.44
N SER A 38 57.63 27.87 -10.45
CA SER A 38 58.50 27.20 -11.41
C SER A 38 58.83 28.15 -12.56
N VAL A 39 60.12 28.41 -12.68
CA VAL A 39 60.79 29.11 -13.78
C VAL A 39 60.64 28.28 -15.06
N GLY A 40 60.26 28.94 -16.17
CA GLY A 40 59.86 28.29 -17.42
C GLY A 40 61.00 27.84 -18.34
N LEU A 41 60.61 27.41 -19.55
CA LEU A 41 61.43 27.44 -20.77
C LEU A 41 60.52 27.27 -22.02
N PRO A 42 60.93 27.80 -23.20
CA PRO A 42 60.05 28.13 -24.30
C PRO A 42 60.04 27.10 -25.44
N GLY A 43 58.94 27.16 -26.21
CA GLY A 43 58.95 27.15 -27.67
C GLY A 43 59.28 25.82 -28.36
N LEU A 44 58.25 25.20 -28.95
CA LEU A 44 58.36 24.64 -30.30
C LEU A 44 57.10 25.00 -31.09
N GLU A 45 57.35 25.80 -32.13
CA GLU A 45 56.54 26.04 -33.32
C GLU A 45 56.23 24.72 -34.05
N GLU A 46 55.00 24.51 -34.57
CA GLU A 46 54.77 24.20 -36.00
C GLU A 46 53.30 23.90 -36.37
N LYS A 47 52.93 24.49 -37.51
CA LYS A 47 52.02 24.05 -38.58
C LYS A 47 50.51 23.84 -38.38
N SER A 48 49.83 24.70 -39.13
CA SER A 48 48.54 24.56 -39.79
C SER A 48 48.14 23.13 -40.19
N GLY A 49 46.98 22.71 -39.70
CA GLY A 49 46.17 21.62 -40.25
C GLY A 49 44.72 21.88 -39.88
N VAL A 50 43.86 22.03 -40.90
CA VAL A 50 42.42 22.25 -40.71
C VAL A 50 41.83 21.02 -40.03
N ARG A 51 41.53 21.13 -38.73
CA ARG A 51 40.89 20.08 -37.93
C ARG A 51 39.37 20.27 -37.99
N PRO A 52 38.57 19.31 -38.50
CA PRO A 52 37.12 19.37 -38.35
C PRO A 52 36.79 19.33 -36.85
N ARG A 53 35.91 20.25 -36.42
CA ARG A 53 35.56 20.45 -35.01
C ARG A 53 35.07 19.13 -34.39
N PRO A 54 35.60 18.68 -33.24
CA PRO A 54 35.29 17.38 -32.63
C PRO A 54 33.80 17.20 -32.30
N PHE A 55 33.06 18.32 -32.19
CA PHE A 55 31.61 18.32 -31.97
C PHE A 55 30.78 17.77 -33.13
N ILE A 56 31.24 17.90 -34.38
CA ILE A 56 30.46 17.43 -35.54
C ILE A 56 30.53 15.90 -35.66
N ILE A 57 31.70 15.31 -35.42
CA ILE A 57 31.89 13.85 -35.49
C ILE A 57 31.14 13.17 -34.34
N GLY A 58 31.19 13.71 -33.12
CA GLY A 58 30.43 13.20 -31.99
C GLY A 58 28.92 13.22 -32.21
N GLY A 59 28.39 14.31 -32.79
CA GLY A 59 26.96 14.42 -33.10
C GLY A 59 26.49 13.39 -34.14
N VAL A 60 27.27 13.14 -35.19
CA VAL A 60 26.91 12.17 -36.24
C VAL A 60 26.91 10.74 -35.69
N VAL A 61 27.88 10.37 -34.85
CA VAL A 61 27.93 9.03 -34.23
C VAL A 61 26.74 8.81 -33.29
N LEU A 62 26.35 9.82 -32.51
CA LEU A 62 25.21 9.72 -31.58
C LEU A 62 23.87 9.56 -32.33
N VAL A 63 23.70 10.27 -33.46
CA VAL A 63 22.51 10.13 -34.32
C VAL A 63 22.45 8.74 -34.97
N LEU A 64 23.58 8.22 -35.44
CA LEU A 64 23.63 6.88 -36.04
C LEU A 64 23.37 5.78 -35.01
N LEU A 65 23.94 5.88 -33.80
CA LEU A 65 23.68 4.92 -32.72
C LEU A 65 22.23 4.99 -32.23
N GLY A 66 21.65 6.19 -32.13
CA GLY A 66 20.23 6.37 -31.80
C GLY A 66 19.30 5.75 -32.84
N ALA A 67 19.57 5.97 -34.13
CA ALA A 67 18.76 5.40 -35.22
C ALA A 67 18.81 3.86 -35.25
N VAL A 68 19.99 3.28 -35.01
CA VAL A 68 20.14 1.82 -34.91
C VAL A 68 19.41 1.27 -33.68
N GLY A 69 19.52 1.94 -32.52
CA GLY A 69 18.81 1.55 -31.30
C GLY A 69 17.28 1.56 -31.46
N VAL A 70 16.74 2.62 -32.07
CA VAL A 70 15.31 2.71 -32.39
C VAL A 70 14.88 1.61 -33.36
N GLY A 71 15.70 1.33 -34.39
CA GLY A 71 15.43 0.24 -35.33
C GLY A 71 15.36 -1.14 -34.67
N VAL A 72 16.28 -1.45 -33.76
CA VAL A 72 16.31 -2.72 -33.02
C VAL A 72 15.11 -2.85 -32.08
N TRP A 73 14.76 -1.79 -31.34
CA TRP A 73 13.57 -1.77 -30.49
C TRP A 73 12.30 -2.03 -31.31
N TYR A 74 12.18 -1.37 -32.46
CA TYR A 74 10.99 -1.48 -33.28
C TYR A 74 10.90 -2.81 -34.07
N PHE A 75 11.98 -3.58 -34.14
CA PHE A 75 12.00 -4.88 -34.81
C PHE A 75 11.82 -6.05 -33.83
N PHE A 76 12.38 -5.96 -32.62
CA PHE A 76 12.33 -7.06 -31.64
C PHE A 76 11.30 -6.89 -30.51
N LEU A 77 10.85 -5.68 -30.21
CA LEU A 77 9.96 -5.39 -29.07
C LEU A 77 8.57 -4.87 -29.48
N ARG A 78 8.15 -5.06 -30.74
CA ARG A 78 6.74 -4.84 -31.10
C ARG A 78 5.92 -6.03 -30.58
N PRO A 79 5.04 -5.85 -29.59
CA PRO A 79 4.04 -6.86 -29.29
C PRO A 79 3.17 -7.08 -30.53
N SER A 80 2.97 -8.34 -30.91
CA SER A 80 2.05 -8.74 -31.98
C SER A 80 0.66 -8.13 -31.74
N PRO A 81 -0.05 -7.68 -32.79
CA PRO A 81 -1.44 -7.30 -32.64
C PRO A 81 -2.24 -8.55 -32.26
N GLU A 82 -2.60 -8.64 -30.98
CA GLU A 82 -3.45 -9.71 -30.45
C GLU A 82 -4.72 -9.80 -31.30
N THR A 83 -4.96 -10.99 -31.81
CA THR A 83 -6.12 -11.29 -32.66
C THR A 83 -7.36 -11.21 -31.78
N ARG A 84 -8.18 -10.16 -31.92
CA ARG A 84 -9.47 -10.05 -31.23
C ARG A 84 -10.33 -11.28 -31.59
N PRO A 85 -10.83 -12.06 -30.62
CA PRO A 85 -11.84 -13.05 -30.91
C PRO A 85 -13.13 -12.34 -31.34
N SER A 86 -13.69 -12.82 -32.46
CA SER A 86 -14.96 -12.39 -33.02
C SER A 86 -16.10 -12.49 -31.99
N PRO A 87 -17.05 -11.54 -31.94
CA PRO A 87 -18.23 -11.68 -31.10
C PRO A 87 -19.11 -12.81 -31.65
N THR A 88 -19.17 -13.91 -30.91
CA THR A 88 -20.20 -14.94 -31.09
C THR A 88 -21.56 -14.29 -30.89
N SER A 89 -22.42 -14.53 -31.87
CA SER A 89 -23.80 -14.07 -32.01
C SER A 89 -24.61 -14.27 -30.73
N ALA A 90 -25.26 -13.18 -30.27
CA ALA A 90 -26.24 -13.22 -29.20
C ALA A 90 -27.47 -14.07 -29.59
N PRO A 91 -28.00 -14.92 -28.68
CA PRO A 91 -29.27 -15.60 -28.92
C PRO A 91 -30.45 -14.63 -28.80
N SER A 92 -31.38 -14.74 -29.74
CA SER A 92 -32.59 -13.93 -29.85
C SER A 92 -33.56 -14.23 -28.69
N LEU A 93 -33.76 -13.25 -27.81
CA LEU A 93 -34.75 -13.25 -26.72
C LEU A 93 -36.13 -12.89 -27.27
N ASN A 94 -36.86 -13.86 -27.79
CA ASN A 94 -38.31 -13.72 -27.99
C ASN A 94 -38.95 -15.06 -27.63
N ASN A 95 -39.39 -15.19 -26.37
CA ASN A 95 -40.51 -16.00 -25.90
C ASN A 95 -40.55 -15.94 -24.36
N VAL A 96 -41.04 -14.84 -23.79
CA VAL A 96 -41.35 -14.76 -22.36
C VAL A 96 -42.87 -14.83 -22.21
N ALA A 97 -43.36 -15.94 -21.69
CA ALA A 97 -44.74 -16.12 -21.25
C ALA A 97 -45.05 -15.16 -20.07
N PRO A 98 -46.30 -14.71 -19.89
CA PRO A 98 -46.66 -13.84 -18.76
C PRO A 98 -46.36 -14.53 -17.42
N PRO A 99 -45.92 -13.76 -16.39
CA PRO A 99 -45.55 -14.34 -15.10
C PRO A 99 -46.78 -14.93 -14.39
N SER A 100 -46.65 -16.18 -13.95
CA SER A 100 -47.61 -16.85 -13.06
C SER A 100 -47.82 -16.05 -11.76
N PRO A 101 -49.01 -16.11 -11.13
CA PRO A 101 -49.25 -15.45 -9.84
C PRO A 101 -48.27 -15.95 -8.77
N PRO A 102 -47.93 -15.12 -7.77
CA PRO A 102 -46.98 -15.50 -6.73
C PRO A 102 -47.49 -16.70 -5.92
N PRO A 103 -46.62 -17.66 -5.56
CA PRO A 103 -47.02 -18.77 -4.69
C PRO A 103 -47.47 -18.25 -3.32
N ALA A 104 -48.40 -18.98 -2.69
CA ALA A 104 -48.85 -18.72 -1.32
C ALA A 104 -47.66 -18.61 -0.34
N PRO A 105 -47.79 -17.88 0.79
CA PRO A 105 -46.68 -17.68 1.71
C PRO A 105 -46.23 -19.02 2.29
N VAL A 106 -45.05 -19.47 1.88
CA VAL A 106 -44.34 -20.58 2.50
C VAL A 106 -43.75 -20.07 3.82
N SER A 107 -44.04 -20.77 4.91
CA SER A 107 -43.43 -20.47 6.20
C SER A 107 -42.00 -20.99 6.15
N VAL A 108 -41.03 -20.09 6.02
CA VAL A 108 -39.60 -20.42 5.92
C VAL A 108 -39.00 -20.41 7.33
N CYS A 109 -38.37 -21.53 7.71
CA CYS A 109 -37.58 -21.64 8.93
C CYS A 109 -36.10 -21.70 8.53
N GLY A 110 -35.37 -20.58 8.63
CA GLY A 110 -33.97 -20.51 8.22
C GLY A 110 -33.79 -20.59 6.70
N ASN A 111 -33.01 -21.57 6.21
CA ASN A 111 -32.63 -21.76 4.80
C ASN A 111 -33.31 -22.99 4.13
N THR A 112 -34.23 -23.67 4.81
CA THR A 112 -34.93 -24.84 4.29
C THR A 112 -36.41 -24.54 4.07
N ILE A 113 -36.95 -24.96 2.93
CA ILE A 113 -38.38 -24.90 2.63
C ILE A 113 -39.00 -26.15 3.27
N CYS A 114 -39.86 -25.98 4.28
CA CYS A 114 -40.65 -27.10 4.80
C CYS A 114 -41.59 -27.62 3.71
N GLU A 115 -41.68 -28.94 3.54
CA GLU A 115 -42.55 -29.54 2.54
C GLU A 115 -44.02 -29.24 2.87
N SER A 116 -44.82 -28.96 1.84
CA SER A 116 -46.18 -28.43 2.01
C SER A 116 -47.09 -29.48 2.67
N GLY A 117 -47.33 -29.36 3.97
CA GLY A 117 -48.26 -30.22 4.71
C GLY A 117 -47.96 -30.42 6.20
N GLU A 118 -46.79 -29.99 6.69
CA GLU A 118 -46.41 -30.21 8.08
C GLU A 118 -46.83 -29.04 9.00
N THR A 119 -47.48 -29.37 10.11
CA THR A 119 -47.77 -28.42 11.19
C THR A 119 -46.49 -28.11 11.99
N PRO A 120 -46.33 -26.92 12.57
CA PRO A 120 -45.11 -26.45 13.26
C PRO A 120 -44.66 -27.29 14.47
N THR A 121 -45.42 -28.33 14.83
CA THR A 121 -45.08 -29.30 15.88
C THR A 121 -44.24 -30.49 15.35
N LEU A 122 -44.18 -30.69 14.03
CA LEU A 122 -43.47 -31.78 13.37
C LEU A 122 -42.40 -31.26 12.39
N CYS A 123 -41.61 -30.25 12.79
CA CYS A 123 -40.32 -30.00 12.16
C CYS A 123 -39.25 -30.62 13.06
N PRO A 124 -38.94 -31.93 12.92
CA PRO A 124 -38.02 -32.58 13.84
C PRO A 124 -36.59 -32.27 13.38
N SER A 125 -35.78 -31.79 14.33
CA SER A 125 -34.32 -31.97 14.37
C SER A 125 -33.43 -31.11 13.45
N ASP A 126 -33.93 -30.55 12.35
CA ASP A 126 -33.08 -29.76 11.42
C ASP A 126 -33.12 -28.23 11.65
N CYS A 127 -33.94 -27.76 12.59
CA CYS A 127 -33.95 -26.36 13.08
C CYS A 127 -33.04 -26.17 14.31
N ALA A 128 -31.86 -26.79 14.33
CA ALA A 128 -30.87 -26.43 15.34
C ALA A 128 -30.51 -24.94 15.14
N PRO A 129 -30.57 -24.09 16.18
CA PRO A 129 -30.11 -22.71 16.06
C PRO A 129 -28.66 -22.74 15.57
N LEU A 130 -28.36 -21.92 14.56
CA LEU A 130 -26.99 -21.73 14.13
C LEU A 130 -26.14 -21.37 15.36
N PRO A 131 -24.91 -21.88 15.48
CA PRO A 131 -24.01 -21.42 16.52
C PRO A 131 -23.93 -19.89 16.47
N PRO A 132 -23.77 -19.21 17.63
CA PRO A 132 -23.58 -17.78 17.64
C PRO A 132 -22.38 -17.41 16.75
N PRO A 133 -22.38 -16.23 16.12
CA PRO A 133 -21.21 -15.75 15.41
C PRO A 133 -20.00 -15.74 16.36
N PRO A 134 -18.77 -15.93 15.83
CA PRO A 134 -17.57 -15.75 16.63
C PRO A 134 -17.54 -14.35 17.25
N ALA A 135 -16.96 -14.25 18.45
CA ALA A 135 -16.79 -12.96 19.11
C ALA A 135 -15.79 -12.09 18.34
N ASP A 136 -16.08 -10.80 18.33
CA ASP A 136 -15.29 -9.70 17.78
C ASP A 136 -15.52 -8.54 18.76
N SER A 137 -14.67 -8.48 19.78
CA SER A 137 -14.91 -7.73 21.00
C SER A 137 -14.69 -6.22 20.82
N ASP A 138 -13.85 -5.78 19.87
CA ASP A 138 -13.65 -4.38 19.50
C ASP A 138 -14.28 -3.96 18.17
N ASN A 139 -14.81 -4.90 17.39
CA ASN A 139 -15.52 -4.67 16.12
C ASN A 139 -14.63 -4.10 15.01
N ASP A 140 -13.33 -4.43 14.98
CA ASP A 140 -12.44 -4.07 13.87
C ASP A 140 -12.63 -4.98 12.64
N GLY A 141 -13.27 -6.14 12.84
CA GLY A 141 -13.56 -7.17 11.85
C GLY A 141 -12.64 -8.40 11.90
N LEU A 142 -11.77 -8.49 12.90
CA LEU A 142 -11.01 -9.66 13.29
C LEU A 142 -11.71 -10.31 14.50
N THR A 143 -11.80 -11.64 14.51
CA THR A 143 -12.45 -12.32 15.65
C THR A 143 -11.46 -12.45 16.81
N ASP A 144 -11.93 -12.47 18.06
CA ASP A 144 -11.09 -12.63 19.26
C ASP A 144 -10.13 -13.84 19.17
N THR A 145 -10.60 -14.94 18.54
CA THR A 145 -9.78 -16.14 18.35
C THR A 145 -8.65 -15.92 17.35
N ARG A 146 -8.88 -15.11 16.32
CA ARG A 146 -7.91 -14.77 15.29
C ARG A 146 -6.87 -13.77 15.81
N GLU A 147 -7.30 -12.83 16.62
CA GLU A 147 -6.41 -11.90 17.32
C GLU A 147 -5.47 -12.63 18.27
N ALA A 148 -5.99 -13.59 19.06
CA ALA A 148 -5.16 -14.44 19.90
C ALA A 148 -4.12 -15.26 19.12
N GLU A 149 -4.41 -15.66 17.88
CA GLU A 149 -3.44 -16.34 16.99
C GLU A 149 -2.35 -15.39 16.46
N LEU A 150 -2.71 -14.13 16.23
CA LEU A 150 -1.80 -13.09 15.72
C LEU A 150 -0.99 -12.43 16.84
N GLY A 151 -1.41 -12.59 18.09
CA GLY A 151 -0.78 -11.96 19.25
C GLY A 151 -1.28 -10.54 19.51
N THR A 152 -2.44 -10.17 18.95
CA THR A 152 -3.08 -8.88 19.15
C THR A 152 -4.05 -8.87 20.33
N ASN A 153 -4.55 -7.70 20.71
CA ASN A 153 -5.43 -7.53 21.86
C ASN A 153 -6.91 -7.46 21.43
N PRO A 154 -7.75 -8.44 21.80
CA PRO A 154 -9.14 -8.52 21.34
C PRO A 154 -10.08 -7.43 21.83
N ASN A 155 -9.58 -6.42 22.55
CA ASN A 155 -10.39 -5.30 23.02
C ASN A 155 -9.89 -3.98 22.43
N LEU A 156 -8.94 -4.01 21.49
CA LEU A 156 -8.32 -2.86 20.86
C LEU A 156 -8.24 -3.09 19.36
N ALA A 157 -9.06 -2.34 18.61
CA ALA A 157 -9.08 -2.41 17.14
C ALA A 157 -7.74 -2.05 16.47
N ASP A 158 -6.81 -1.47 17.23
CA ASP A 158 -5.46 -1.08 16.86
C ASP A 158 -4.58 -1.41 18.07
N THR A 159 -3.89 -2.55 18.01
CA THR A 159 -3.20 -3.14 19.16
C THR A 159 -1.93 -2.38 19.52
N ASP A 160 -1.17 -1.92 18.53
CA ASP A 160 0.09 -1.23 18.73
C ASP A 160 -0.02 0.31 18.75
N GLY A 161 -1.19 0.83 18.36
CA GLY A 161 -1.57 2.22 18.50
C GLY A 161 -0.97 3.14 17.43
N ASP A 162 -0.64 2.61 16.26
CA ASP A 162 -0.02 3.36 15.17
C ASP A 162 -1.02 4.10 14.25
N GLY A 163 -2.31 3.81 14.43
CA GLY A 163 -3.42 4.39 13.68
C GLY A 163 -3.92 3.52 12.52
N LEU A 164 -3.45 2.28 12.38
CA LEU A 164 -3.94 1.27 11.44
C LEU A 164 -4.64 0.14 12.23
N PHE A 165 -5.79 -0.34 11.75
CA PHE A 165 -6.51 -1.40 12.47
C PHE A 165 -5.89 -2.78 12.20
N ASP A 166 -5.87 -3.65 13.22
CA ASP A 166 -5.28 -4.99 13.15
C ASP A 166 -5.80 -5.78 11.93
N ARG A 167 -7.11 -5.73 11.67
CA ARG A 167 -7.70 -6.34 10.46
C ARG A 167 -7.11 -5.76 9.18
N GLU A 168 -6.96 -4.45 9.08
CA GLU A 168 -6.48 -3.78 7.87
C GLU A 168 -5.02 -4.12 7.59
N GLU A 169 -4.20 -4.13 8.62
CA GLU A 169 -2.82 -4.61 8.59
C GLU A 169 -2.72 -6.02 8.04
N VAL A 170 -3.47 -6.96 8.62
CA VAL A 170 -3.41 -8.38 8.23
C VAL A 170 -3.98 -8.63 6.84
N THR A 171 -5.06 -7.94 6.46
CA THR A 171 -5.81 -8.26 5.23
C THR A 171 -5.42 -7.42 4.02
N ARG A 172 -4.93 -6.20 4.22
CA ARG A 172 -4.59 -5.28 3.12
C ARG A 172 -3.11 -5.00 3.02
N TYR A 173 -2.45 -4.67 4.12
CA TYR A 173 -1.08 -4.15 4.07
C TYR A 173 -0.03 -5.24 4.26
N GLY A 174 -0.37 -6.34 4.92
CA GLY A 174 0.55 -7.42 5.24
C GLY A 174 1.57 -7.03 6.33
N THR A 175 1.27 -6.02 7.14
CA THR A 175 2.09 -5.56 8.28
C THR A 175 1.88 -6.44 9.51
N ASP A 176 2.72 -6.24 10.54
CA ASP A 176 2.64 -6.95 11.82
C ASP A 176 1.80 -6.14 12.80
N PRO A 177 0.54 -6.55 13.10
CA PRO A 177 -0.40 -5.75 13.89
C PRO A 177 -0.07 -5.62 15.38
N ALA A 178 1.07 -6.19 15.81
CA ALA A 178 1.60 -6.00 17.15
C ALA A 178 2.85 -5.10 17.16
N LYS A 179 3.19 -4.48 16.02
CA LYS A 179 4.35 -3.62 15.86
C LYS A 179 3.98 -2.38 15.06
N SER A 180 4.07 -1.24 15.74
CA SER A 180 3.78 0.06 15.15
C SER A 180 4.62 0.44 13.92
N ASP A 181 5.72 -0.26 13.64
CA ASP A 181 6.66 -0.04 12.54
C ASP A 181 7.18 -1.42 12.11
N THR A 182 6.60 -1.95 11.03
CA THR A 182 6.83 -3.33 10.58
C THR A 182 8.20 -3.50 9.94
N ASP A 183 8.61 -2.54 9.11
CA ASP A 183 9.85 -2.61 8.33
C ASP A 183 11.09 -2.09 9.12
N GLY A 184 10.84 -1.38 10.21
CA GLY A 184 11.84 -0.90 11.17
C GLY A 184 12.61 0.32 10.68
N ASP A 185 12.06 1.12 9.76
CA ASP A 185 12.72 2.29 9.20
C ASP A 185 12.52 3.58 10.04
N GLY A 186 11.67 3.52 11.06
CA GLY A 186 11.39 4.58 12.01
C GLY A 186 10.12 5.38 11.71
N PHE A 187 9.34 4.99 10.70
CA PHE A 187 8.01 5.53 10.43
C PHE A 187 6.93 4.51 10.80
N PRO A 188 5.84 4.93 11.47
CA PRO A 188 4.79 3.98 11.81
C PRO A 188 3.95 3.56 10.60
N ASP A 189 3.50 2.30 10.54
CA ASP A 189 2.82 1.72 9.37
C ASP A 189 1.56 2.54 9.01
N GLY A 190 0.75 2.90 10.00
CA GLY A 190 -0.43 3.75 9.85
C GLY A 190 -0.10 5.14 9.30
N THR A 191 1.04 5.71 9.69
CA THR A 191 1.51 7.00 9.15
C THR A 191 1.93 6.86 7.69
N GLU A 192 2.63 5.80 7.34
CA GLU A 192 3.07 5.53 5.98
C GLU A 192 1.89 5.34 5.04
N VAL A 193 0.94 4.48 5.42
CA VAL A 193 -0.29 4.22 4.67
C VAL A 193 -1.08 5.51 4.45
N GLN A 194 -1.25 6.34 5.50
CA GLN A 194 -1.97 7.61 5.39
C GLN A 194 -1.29 8.58 4.40
N ASN A 195 0.04 8.51 4.27
CA ASN A 195 0.82 9.35 3.37
C ASN A 195 1.11 8.69 2.00
N GLY A 196 0.66 7.44 1.79
CA GLY A 196 0.82 6.69 0.55
C GLY A 196 2.22 6.08 0.36
N TYR A 197 2.90 5.75 1.45
CA TYR A 197 4.15 4.99 1.51
C TYR A 197 3.87 3.50 1.79
N ASP A 198 4.84 2.65 1.46
CA ASP A 198 4.74 1.19 1.62
C ASP A 198 5.19 0.80 3.03
N PRO A 199 4.29 0.29 3.91
CA PRO A 199 4.66 -0.01 5.30
C PRO A 199 5.51 -1.28 5.47
N ASN A 200 5.85 -1.96 4.37
CA ASN A 200 6.74 -3.13 4.41
C ASN A 200 8.10 -2.86 3.79
N GLY A 201 8.40 -1.61 3.45
CA GLY A 201 9.68 -1.27 2.84
C GLY A 201 9.74 0.10 2.21
N SER A 202 10.92 0.43 1.71
CA SER A 202 11.14 1.71 1.04
C SER A 202 10.26 1.89 -0.22
N GLY A 203 9.44 2.93 -0.26
CA GLY A 203 8.77 3.33 -1.51
C GLY A 203 7.40 3.96 -1.33
N ARG A 204 6.71 4.16 -2.46
CA ARG A 204 5.28 4.53 -2.46
C ARG A 204 4.45 3.26 -2.48
N LEU A 205 3.29 3.30 -1.84
CA LEU A 205 2.28 2.26 -1.96
C LEU A 205 1.71 2.27 -3.39
N LEU A 206 2.27 1.45 -4.28
CA LEU A 206 1.91 1.44 -5.70
C LEU A 206 0.58 0.72 -5.95
N GLU A 207 0.26 -0.27 -5.13
CA GLU A 207 -0.97 -1.05 -5.23
C GLU A 207 -1.31 -1.60 -3.85
N VAL A 208 -2.53 -1.34 -3.36
CA VAL A 208 -3.04 -1.98 -2.14
C VAL A 208 -3.42 -3.42 -2.53
N PRO A 209 -2.82 -4.45 -1.92
CA PRO A 209 -3.27 -5.83 -2.08
C PRO A 209 -4.79 -5.93 -1.88
N ARG A 210 -5.48 -6.54 -2.85
CA ARG A 210 -6.94 -6.67 -2.87
C ARG A 210 -7.42 -7.98 -2.28
#